data_AF-A0A0K0PL06-F1
#
_entry.id   AF-A0A0K0PL06-F1
#
_cell.length_a   1.000
_cell.length_b   1.000
_cell.length_c   1.000
_cell.angle_alpha   90.00
_cell.angle_beta   90.00
_cell.angle_gamma   90.00
#
_symmetry.space_group_name_H-M   'P 1'
#
loop_
_entity.id
_entity.type
_entity.pdbx_description
1 polymer ?
#
loop_
_entity_poly.entity_id
_entity_poly.type
_entity_poly.pdbx_seq_one_letter_code
_entity_poly.pdbx_strand_id
1 'polypeptide(L)'
;DDDELLELVELEIQETLTTYEYPGDEIPIITGSALLALESLTENNLENCDKWVQKIYDLMKTVDEYIPLPKRDTDKPFLMAI
;
A
#
# COMPACT_ATOMS: atom_id res chain seq x y z
N ASP A 1 8.86 -14.74 12.76
CA ASP A 1 9.07 -14.79 11.31
C ASP A 1 10.31 -14.00 11.02
N ASP A 2 11.35 -14.71 10.60
CA ASP A 2 12.71 -14.19 10.51
C ASP A 2 12.78 -13.07 9.47
N ASP A 3 13.34 -11.94 9.85
CA ASP A 3 13.46 -10.74 9.02
C ASP A 3 14.10 -11.04 7.64
N GLU A 4 14.97 -12.05 7.58
CA GLU A 4 15.56 -12.58 6.34
C GLU A 4 14.52 -13.07 5.31
N LEU A 5 13.41 -13.67 5.76
CA LEU A 5 12.34 -14.12 4.87
C LEU A 5 11.52 -12.96 4.33
N LEU A 6 11.34 -11.90 5.13
CA LEU A 6 10.62 -10.71 4.70
C LEU A 6 11.41 -9.92 3.66
N GLU A 7 12.72 -9.79 3.87
CA GLU A 7 13.64 -9.16 2.90
C GLU A 7 13.67 -9.92 1.57
N LEU A 8 13.65 -11.26 1.60
CA LEU A 8 13.60 -12.07 0.38
C LEU A 8 12.31 -11.85 -0.40
N VAL A 9 11.16 -11.83 0.28
CA VAL A 9 9.86 -11.59 -0.36
C VAL A 9 9.79 -10.18 -0.95
N GLU A 10 10.36 -9.19 -0.27
CA GLU A 10 10.44 -7.82 -0.78
C GLU A 10 11.23 -7.76 -2.10
N LEU A 11 12.39 -8.42 -2.16
CA LEU A 11 13.21 -8.50 -3.36
C LEU A 11 12.47 -9.20 -4.53
N GLU A 12 11.79 -10.31 -4.27
CA GLU A 12 11.00 -11.01 -5.30
C GLU A 12 9.88 -10.13 -5.88
N ILE A 13 9.23 -9.31 -5.04
CA ILE A 13 8.19 -8.37 -5.47
C ILE A 13 8.80 -7.26 -6.34
N GLN A 14 9.95 -6.70 -5.95
CA GLN A 14 10.65 -5.66 -6.71
C GLN A 14 11.08 -6.16 -8.10
N GLU A 15 11.63 -7.39 -8.18
CA GLU A 15 12.01 -8.02 -9.44
C GLU A 15 10.78 -8.26 -10.33
N THR A 16 9.67 -8.71 -9.74
CA THR A 16 8.41 -8.94 -10.47
C THR A 16 7.87 -7.63 -11.04
N LEU A 17 7.84 -6.55 -10.25
CA LEU A 17 7.40 -5.22 -10.69
C LEU A 17 8.29 -4.68 -11.82
N THR A 18 9.60 -4.82 -11.66
CA THR A 18 10.59 -4.42 -12.68
C THR A 18 10.39 -5.18 -13.99
N THR A 19 10.06 -6.48 -13.91
CA THR A 19 9.77 -7.32 -15.08
C THR A 19 8.54 -6.83 -15.86
N TYR A 20 7.56 -6.25 -15.17
CA TYR A 20 6.35 -5.67 -15.77
C TYR A 20 6.49 -4.17 -16.12
N GLU A 21 7.70 -3.65 -16.19
CA GLU A 21 8.00 -2.24 -16.52
C GLU A 21 7.48 -1.22 -15.48
N TYR A 22 7.22 -1.67 -14.24
CA TYR A 22 6.99 -0.78 -13.10
C TYR A 22 8.30 -0.43 -12.40
N PRO A 23 8.38 0.72 -11.71
CA PRO A 23 9.58 1.11 -10.97
C PRO A 23 9.69 0.30 -9.67
N GLY A 24 10.16 -0.95 -9.76
CA GLY A 24 10.24 -1.89 -8.63
C GLY A 24 11.01 -1.33 -7.43
N ASP A 25 12.11 -0.62 -7.67
CA ASP A 25 12.97 -0.05 -6.61
C ASP A 25 12.37 1.21 -5.95
N GLU A 26 11.44 1.90 -6.61
CA GLU A 26 10.85 3.15 -6.11
C GLU A 26 9.50 2.94 -5.43
N ILE A 27 8.84 1.80 -5.67
CA ILE A 27 7.53 1.49 -5.09
C ILE A 27 7.69 1.20 -3.59
N PRO A 28 7.00 1.95 -2.72
CA PRO A 28 7.11 1.76 -1.28
C PRO A 28 6.41 0.47 -0.83
N ILE A 29 7.13 -0.37 -0.08
CA ILE A 29 6.63 -1.65 0.46
C ILE A 29 6.50 -1.53 1.98
N ILE A 30 5.31 -1.84 2.51
CA ILE A 30 5.00 -1.69 3.94
C ILE A 30 4.61 -3.05 4.51
N THR A 31 5.42 -3.53 5.45
CA THR A 31 5.15 -4.78 6.16
C THR A 31 4.17 -4.56 7.32
N GLY A 32 3.12 -5.38 7.37
CA GLY A 32 2.05 -5.27 8.34
C GLY A 32 1.09 -6.46 8.30
N SER A 33 0.11 -6.48 9.21
CA SER A 33 -0.94 -7.50 9.26
C SER A 33 -2.31 -6.84 9.23
N ALA A 34 -3.05 -7.06 8.13
CA ALA A 34 -4.39 -6.52 7.96
C ALA A 34 -5.41 -7.18 8.90
N LEU A 35 -5.25 -8.48 9.19
CA LEU A 35 -6.13 -9.21 10.10
C LEU A 35 -6.03 -8.65 11.52
N LEU A 36 -4.81 -8.54 12.05
CA LEU A 36 -4.57 -8.02 13.39
C LEU A 36 -5.01 -6.55 13.51
N ALA A 37 -4.80 -5.75 12.46
CA ALA A 37 -5.31 -4.37 12.43
C ALA A 37 -6.84 -4.32 12.51
N LEU A 38 -7.55 -5.20 11.81
CA LEU A 38 -9.00 -5.27 11.83
C LEU A 38 -9.54 -5.77 13.17
N GLU A 39 -8.96 -6.83 13.72
CA GLU A 39 -9.32 -7.39 15.03
C GLU A 39 -9.21 -6.32 16.12
N SER A 40 -8.07 -5.61 16.17
CA SER A 40 -7.83 -4.48 17.07
C SER A 40 -8.92 -3.39 16.99
N LEU A 41 -9.35 -3.02 15.78
CA LEU A 41 -10.40 -2.03 15.57
C LEU A 41 -11.78 -2.53 16.05
N THR A 42 -12.08 -3.80 15.80
CA THR A 42 -13.38 -4.40 16.19
C THR A 42 -13.52 -4.66 17.68
N GLU A 43 -12.43 -5.02 18.38
CA GLU A 43 -12.48 -5.39 19.79
C GLU A 43 -12.42 -4.19 20.72
N ASN A 44 -11.57 -3.20 20.42
CA ASN A 44 -11.27 -2.13 21.36
C ASN A 44 -11.72 -0.75 20.90
N ASN A 45 -12.17 -0.59 19.64
CA ASN A 45 -12.51 0.71 19.03
C ASN A 45 -11.45 1.80 19.30
N LEU A 46 -10.20 1.36 19.48
CA LEU A 46 -9.06 2.20 19.83
C LEU A 46 -8.43 2.69 18.53
N GLU A 47 -8.87 3.85 18.06
CA GLU A 47 -8.09 4.62 17.10
C GLU A 47 -6.68 4.83 17.70
N ASN A 48 -5.64 4.42 16.95
CA ASN A 48 -4.22 4.71 17.20
C ASN A 48 -3.45 3.97 18.31
N CYS A 49 -3.98 2.98 19.03
CA CYS A 49 -3.18 2.29 20.06
C CYS A 49 -2.37 1.08 19.57
N ASP A 50 -2.74 0.47 18.43
CA ASP A 50 -2.09 -0.74 17.96
C ASP A 50 -1.09 -0.49 16.82
N LYS A 51 0.09 -1.11 16.95
CA LYS A 51 1.17 -1.06 15.94
C LYS A 51 0.69 -1.48 14.55
N TRP A 52 -0.29 -2.38 14.47
CA TRP A 52 -0.84 -2.88 13.21
C TRP A 52 -1.76 -1.85 12.54
N VAL A 53 -2.55 -1.11 13.34
CA VAL A 53 -3.39 -0.01 12.84
C VAL A 53 -2.50 1.12 12.32
N GLN A 54 -1.40 1.43 13.01
CA GLN A 54 -0.42 2.42 12.53
C GLN A 54 0.17 2.05 11.16
N LYS A 55 0.48 0.78 10.91
CA LYS A 55 0.95 0.32 9.58
C LYS A 55 -0.08 0.56 8.47
N ILE A 56 -1.38 0.46 8.77
CA ILE A 56 -2.43 0.80 7.79
C ILE A 56 -2.48 2.30 7.53
N TYR A 57 -2.31 3.15 8.55
CA TYR A 57 -2.20 4.59 8.35
C TYR A 57 -0.95 4.98 7.56
N ASP A 58 0.19 4.35 7.81
CA ASP A 58 1.41 4.53 7.04
C ASP A 58 1.17 4.15 5.56
N LEU A 59 0.44 3.06 5.31
CA LEU A 59 0.05 2.64 3.96
C LEU A 59 -0.82 3.69 3.27
N MET A 60 -1.87 4.17 3.94
CA MET A 60 -2.76 5.19 3.38
C MET A 60 -2.01 6.49 3.08
N LYS A 61 -1.13 6.94 3.98
CA LYS A 61 -0.32 8.13 3.79
C LYS A 61 0.62 7.97 2.59
N THR A 62 1.27 6.81 2.49
CA THR A 62 2.19 6.51 1.38
C THR A 62 1.45 6.47 0.05
N VAL A 63 0.23 5.93 0.00
CA VAL A 63 -0.63 5.97 -1.19
C VAL A 63 -0.94 7.41 -1.59
N ASP A 64 -1.32 8.26 -0.64
CA ASP A 64 -1.64 9.67 -0.89
C ASP A 64 -0.41 10.48 -1.37
N GLU A 65 0.79 10.15 -0.90
CA GLU A 65 2.04 10.83 -1.28
C GLU A 65 2.63 10.31 -2.59
N TYR A 66 2.58 8.98 -2.82
CA TYR A 66 3.21 8.33 -3.96
C TYR A 66 2.35 8.37 -5.23
N ILE A 67 1.01 8.29 -5.11
CA ILE A 67 0.11 8.29 -6.26
C ILE A 67 -0.33 9.72 -6.59
N PRO A 68 0.16 10.33 -7.68
CA PRO A 68 -0.25 11.68 -8.05
C PRO A 68 -1.72 11.70 -8.46
N LEU A 69 -2.40 12.81 -8.16
CA LEU A 69 -3.76 13.03 -8.63
C LEU A 69 -3.77 13.05 -10.17
N PRO A 70 -4.56 12.16 -10.82
CA PRO A 70 -4.56 12.07 -12.27
C PRO A 70 -5.12 13.35 -12.88
N LYS A 71 -4.50 13.82 -13.96
CA LYS A 71 -5.01 14.95 -14.72
C LYS A 71 -6.33 14.54 -15.39
N ARG A 72 -7.41 15.23 -15.02
CA ARG A 72 -8.73 15.03 -15.62
C ARG A 72 -8.77 15.73 -16.98
N ASP A 73 -8.99 14.96 -18.04
CA ASP A 73 -9.17 15.50 -19.39
C ASP A 73 -10.63 15.88 -19.64
N THR A 74 -11.08 16.98 -19.04
CA THR A 74 -12.47 17.47 -19.14
C THR A 74 -12.82 18.08 -20.50
N ASP A 75 -11.82 18.40 -21.32
CA ASP A 75 -12.00 18.98 -22.65
C ASP A 75 -12.28 17.94 -23.73
N LYS A 76 -12.09 16.65 -23.43
CA LYS A 76 -12.37 15.55 -24.34
C LYS A 76 -13.87 15.24 -24.37
N PRO A 77 -14.37 14.60 -25.44
CA PRO A 77 -15.74 14.10 -25.47
C PRO A 77 -16.04 13.24 -24.25
N PHE A 78 -17.26 13.36 -23.71
CA PHE A 78 -17.69 12.55 -22.59
C PHE A 78 -17.53 11.06 -22.90
N LEU A 79 -16.78 10.37 -22.04
CA LEU A 79 -16.60 8.92 -22.09
C LEU A 79 -16.68 8.40 -20.66
N MET A 80 -17.60 7.46 -20.44
CA MET A 80 -17.77 6.74 -19.18
C MET A 80 -17.88 5.26 -19.55
N ALA A 81 -16.94 4.43 -19.09
CA ALA A 81 -17.02 2.99 -19.29
C ALA A 81 -18.20 2.44 -18.48
N ILE A 82 -19.05 1.61 -19.12
CA ILE A 82 -20.14 0.85 -18.49
C ILE A 82 -19.58 -0.49 -18.00
#